data_AF-A0A662W5Q9-F1
#
_entry.id   AF-A0A662W5Q9-F1
#
_cell.length_a   1.000
_cell.length_b   1.000
_cell.length_c   1.000
_cell.angle_alpha   90.00
_cell.angle_beta   90.00
_cell.angle_gamma   90.00
#
_symmetry.space_group_name_H-M   'P 1'
#
loop_
_entity.id
_entity.type
_entity.pdbx_description
1 polymer ?
#
loop_
_entity_poly.entity_id
_entity_poly.type
_entity_poly.pdbx_seq_one_letter_code
_entity_poly.pdbx_strand_id
1 'polypeptide(L)'
;MYESKIKEIIADFPLFRKQEEKEKFFLVLGLLVSRQISLAKAAELMEIPRQELIFLLDKMGIDYHFLSAEDIKKEKSAVNKLLEELKK
;
A
#
# COMPACT_ATOMS: atom_id res chain seq x y z
N MET A 1 22.58 -15.21 -13.02
CA MET A 1 21.90 -16.46 -12.61
C MET A 1 20.70 -16.19 -11.67
N TYR A 2 20.81 -15.32 -10.68
CA TYR A 2 19.69 -14.97 -9.78
C TYR A 2 18.54 -14.21 -10.45
N GLU A 3 18.86 -13.29 -11.37
CA GLU A 3 17.82 -12.52 -12.08
C GLU A 3 16.88 -13.41 -12.91
N SER A 4 17.39 -14.45 -13.56
CA SER A 4 16.55 -15.39 -14.34
C SER A 4 15.56 -16.14 -13.45
N LYS A 5 16.03 -16.62 -12.29
CA LYS A 5 15.18 -17.33 -11.32
C LYS A 5 14.10 -16.44 -10.73
N ILE A 6 14.41 -15.17 -10.44
CA ILE A 6 13.40 -14.22 -9.94
C ILE A 6 12.34 -13.96 -11.01
N LYS A 7 12.74 -13.81 -12.28
CA LYS A 7 11.80 -13.63 -13.38
C LYS A 7 10.87 -14.82 -13.57
N GLU A 8 11.39 -16.05 -13.45
CA GLU A 8 10.58 -17.28 -13.48
C GLU A 8 9.54 -17.29 -12.35
N ILE A 9 9.95 -16.98 -11.11
CA ILE A 9 9.02 -16.89 -9.97
C ILE A 9 7.95 -15.81 -10.20
N ILE A 10 8.34 -14.65 -10.73
CA ILE A 10 7.41 -13.56 -11.05
C ILE A 10 6.43 -14.00 -12.15
N ALA A 11 6.87 -14.78 -13.13
CA ALA A 11 6.01 -15.28 -14.19
C ALA A 11 4.86 -16.14 -13.65
N ASP A 12 5.09 -16.90 -12.58
CA ASP A 12 4.10 -17.74 -11.92
C ASP A 12 3.16 -16.96 -10.97
N PHE A 13 3.41 -15.67 -10.72
CA PHE A 13 2.56 -14.87 -9.85
C PHE A 13 1.14 -14.73 -10.46
N PRO A 14 0.05 -15.01 -9.71
CA PRO A 14 -1.28 -15.19 -10.28
C PRO A 14 -1.99 -13.89 -10.71
N LEU A 15 -1.41 -12.73 -10.42
CA LEU A 15 -1.97 -11.43 -10.80
C LEU A 15 -1.24 -10.86 -12.02
N PHE A 16 -1.99 -10.06 -12.79
CA PHE A 16 -1.55 -9.44 -14.04
C PHE A 16 -1.24 -10.45 -15.14
N ARG A 17 -1.38 -10.02 -16.39
CA ARG A 17 -1.19 -10.93 -17.54
C ARG A 17 0.23 -10.85 -18.09
N LYS A 18 0.79 -9.63 -18.12
CA LYS A 18 2.12 -9.40 -18.69
C LYS A 18 3.18 -9.48 -17.60
N GLN A 19 4.32 -10.08 -17.94
CA GLN A 19 5.49 -10.14 -17.05
C GLN A 19 5.87 -8.74 -16.52
N GLU A 20 5.86 -7.74 -17.39
CA GLU A 20 6.20 -6.36 -17.06
C GLU A 20 5.28 -5.76 -15.99
N GLU A 21 3.99 -6.08 -16.02
CA GLU A 21 3.02 -5.62 -15.01
C GLU A 21 3.31 -6.25 -13.65
N LYS A 22 3.69 -7.53 -13.64
CA LYS A 22 4.08 -8.25 -12.42
C LYS A 22 5.36 -7.69 -11.83
N GLU A 23 6.38 -7.47 -12.65
CA GLU A 23 7.65 -6.86 -12.23
C GLU A 23 7.43 -5.45 -11.69
N LYS A 24 6.65 -4.63 -12.40
CA LYS A 24 6.26 -3.28 -11.97
C LYS A 24 5.55 -3.30 -10.63
N PHE A 25 4.61 -4.24 -10.43
CA PHE A 25 3.90 -4.40 -9.15
C PHE A 25 4.87 -4.63 -7.99
N PHE A 26 5.81 -5.58 -8.11
CA PHE A 26 6.75 -5.87 -7.03
C PHE A 26 7.72 -4.71 -6.75
N LEU A 27 8.16 -3.99 -7.77
CA LEU A 27 8.96 -2.78 -7.61
C LEU A 27 8.20 -1.69 -6.84
N VAL A 28 6.96 -1.39 -7.27
CA VAL A 28 6.12 -0.39 -6.61
C VAL A 28 5.79 -0.81 -5.18
N LEU A 29 5.48 -2.08 -4.96
CA LEU A 29 5.23 -2.62 -3.63
C LEU A 29 6.45 -2.47 -2.72
N GLY A 30 7.64 -2.80 -3.22
CA GLY A 30 8.90 -2.64 -2.50
C GLY A 30 9.14 -1.19 -2.07
N LEU A 31 8.93 -0.23 -2.98
CA LEU A 31 9.03 1.21 -2.69
C LEU A 31 7.98 1.67 -1.67
N LEU A 32 6.76 1.13 -1.74
CA LEU A 32 5.67 1.46 -0.84
C LEU A 32 5.93 0.97 0.59
N VAL A 33 6.26 -0.32 0.77
CA VAL A 33 6.49 -0.90 2.09
C VAL A 33 7.76 -0.37 2.76
N SER A 34 8.75 0.06 1.96
CA SER A 34 9.94 0.78 2.44
C SER A 34 9.72 2.28 2.68
N ARG A 35 8.45 2.74 2.59
CA ARG A 35 8.02 4.13 2.86
C ARG A 35 8.70 5.18 1.95
N GLN A 36 9.26 4.77 0.81
CA GLN A 36 9.89 5.70 -0.15
C GLN A 36 8.86 6.45 -0.99
N ILE A 37 7.69 5.84 -1.18
CA ILE A 37 6.56 6.46 -1.86
C ILE A 37 5.30 6.35 -1.01
N SER A 38 4.37 7.28 -1.22
CA SER A 38 3.03 7.21 -0.62
C SER A 38 2.15 6.21 -1.38
N LEU A 39 1.06 5.77 -0.76
CA LEU A 39 0.08 4.94 -1.45
C LEU A 39 -0.53 5.64 -2.68
N ALA A 40 -0.73 6.96 -2.61
CA ALA A 40 -1.24 7.73 -3.75
C ALA A 40 -0.26 7.64 -4.93
N LYS A 41 1.05 7.77 -4.66
CA LYS A 41 2.07 7.63 -5.70
C LYS A 41 2.18 6.20 -6.20
N ALA A 42 2.04 5.20 -5.34
CA ALA A 42 1.99 3.80 -5.74
C ALA A 42 0.80 3.51 -6.67
N ALA A 43 -0.38 4.03 -6.37
CA ALA A 43 -1.58 3.89 -7.19
C ALA A 43 -1.41 4.59 -8.56
N GLU A 44 -0.85 5.80 -8.58
CA GLU A 44 -0.50 6.53 -9.81
C GLU A 44 0.48 5.71 -10.67
N LEU A 45 1.55 5.18 -10.08
CA LEU A 45 2.52 4.35 -10.79
C LEU A 45 1.88 3.08 -11.31
N MET A 46 0.98 2.45 -10.56
CA MET A 46 0.26 1.24 -10.98
C MET A 46 -0.87 1.52 -11.98
N GLU A 47 -1.18 2.78 -12.26
CA GLU A 47 -2.28 3.20 -13.15
C GLU A 47 -3.65 2.63 -12.72
N ILE A 48 -3.84 2.48 -11.41
CA ILE A 48 -5.10 2.01 -10.81
C ILE A 48 -5.60 3.00 -9.77
N PRO A 49 -6.93 3.05 -9.52
CA PRO A 49 -7.47 3.81 -8.41
C PRO A 49 -6.85 3.39 -7.06
N ARG A 50 -6.67 4.37 -6.16
CA ARG A 50 -6.11 4.13 -4.82
C ARG A 50 -6.91 3.05 -4.07
N GLN A 51 -8.23 3.05 -4.18
CA GLN A 51 -9.10 2.07 -3.53
C GLN A 51 -8.85 0.65 -4.03
N GLU A 52 -8.59 0.49 -5.34
CA GLU A 52 -8.24 -0.81 -5.92
C GLU A 52 -6.88 -1.30 -5.41
N LEU A 53 -5.90 -0.41 -5.30
CA LEU A 53 -4.60 -0.77 -4.71
C LEU A 53 -4.74 -1.17 -3.24
N ILE A 54 -5.55 -0.46 -2.44
CA ILE A 54 -5.84 -0.83 -1.04
C ILE A 54 -6.46 -2.23 -0.99
N PHE A 55 -7.48 -2.47 -1.80
CA PHE A 55 -8.15 -3.77 -1.86
C PHE A 55 -7.17 -4.88 -2.25
N LEU A 56 -6.27 -4.63 -3.19
CA LEU A 56 -5.26 -5.59 -3.59
C LEU A 56 -4.28 -5.92 -2.46
N LEU A 57 -3.78 -4.90 -1.75
CA LEU A 57 -2.89 -5.07 -0.60
C LEU A 57 -3.56 -5.87 0.51
N ASP A 58 -4.83 -5.59 0.80
CA ASP A 58 -5.65 -6.34 1.77
C ASP A 58 -5.79 -7.82 1.39
N LYS A 59 -6.09 -8.12 0.12
CA LYS A 59 -6.16 -9.51 -0.38
C LYS A 59 -4.82 -10.26 -0.32
N MET A 60 -3.72 -9.52 -0.27
CA MET A 60 -2.38 -10.08 -0.10
C MET A 60 -1.92 -10.15 1.36
N GLY A 61 -2.76 -9.72 2.32
CA GLY A 61 -2.41 -9.68 3.75
C GLY A 61 -1.36 -8.62 4.08
N ILE A 62 -1.27 -7.56 3.28
CA ILE A 62 -0.29 -6.48 3.47
C ILE A 62 -0.97 -5.32 4.21
N ASP A 63 -0.69 -5.23 5.51
CA ASP A 63 -1.21 -4.18 6.38
C ASP A 63 -0.53 -2.82 6.14
N TYR A 64 -0.99 -2.08 5.14
CA TYR A 64 -0.54 -0.71 4.91
C TYR A 64 -1.26 0.27 5.85
N HIS A 65 -0.65 0.55 7.00
CA HIS A 65 -1.15 1.56 7.94
C HIS A 65 -0.89 2.97 7.41
N PHE A 66 -1.98 3.65 7.01
CA PHE A 66 -1.99 5.03 6.51
C PHE A 66 -1.50 6.05 7.52
N LEU A 67 -1.86 5.84 8.78
CA LEU A 67 -1.56 6.71 9.89
C LEU A 67 -0.36 6.11 10.63
N SER A 68 0.67 6.91 10.84
CA SER A 68 1.68 6.56 11.84
C SER A 68 1.01 6.45 13.21
N ALA A 69 1.64 5.75 14.17
CA ALA A 69 1.15 5.72 15.54
C ALA A 69 0.93 7.15 16.12
N GLU A 70 1.71 8.11 15.62
CA GLU A 70 1.64 9.51 15.97
C GLU A 70 0.41 10.21 15.37
N ASP A 71 0.05 9.89 14.12
CA ASP A 71 -1.16 10.40 13.47
C ASP A 71 -2.43 9.83 14.14
N ILE A 72 -2.42 8.54 14.52
CA ILE A 72 -3.50 7.91 15.29
C ILE A 72 -3.69 8.63 16.63
N LYS A 73 -2.59 9.02 17.29
CA LYS A 73 -2.62 9.70 18.59
C LYS A 73 -3.21 11.11 18.46
N LYS A 74 -2.85 11.83 17.40
CA LYS A 74 -3.41 13.17 17.10
C LYS A 74 -4.90 13.11 16.80
N GLU A 75 -5.34 12.16 15.99
CA GLU A 75 -6.78 11.98 15.69
C GLU A 75 -7.57 11.62 16.96
N LYS A 76 -7.09 10.68 17.77
CA LYS A 76 -7.73 10.34 19.06
C LYS A 76 -7.86 11.55 19.98
N SER A 77 -6.81 12.38 20.06
CA SER A 77 -6.84 13.59 20.88
C SER A 77 -7.86 14.61 20.37
N ALA A 78 -7.98 14.79 19.05
CA ALA A 78 -8.94 15.70 18.44
C ALA A 78 -10.39 15.24 18.66
N VAL A 79 -10.65 13.94 18.49
CA VAL A 79 -11.96 13.33 18.73
C VAL A 79 -12.37 13.47 20.20
N ASN A 80 -11.46 13.17 21.14
CA ASN A 80 -11.74 13.32 22.56
C ASN A 80 -12.08 14.76 22.94
N LYS A 81 -11.39 15.74 22.33
CA LYS A 81 -11.66 17.16 22.59
C LYS A 81 -13.06 17.58 22.12
N LEU A 82 -13.46 17.14 20.92
CA LEU A 82 -14.81 17.36 20.39
C LEU A 82 -15.90 16.75 21.29
N LEU A 83 -15.67 15.53 21.80
CA LEU A 83 -16.62 14.87 22.70
C LEU A 83 -16.78 15.62 24.02
N GLU A 84 -15.73 16.24 24.55
CA GLU A 84 -15.82 17.06 25.76
C GLU A 84 -16.50 18.42 25.51
N GLU A 85 -16.35 18.98 24.31
CA GLU A 85 -17.06 20.21 23.90
C GLU A 85 -18.56 19.98 23.68
N LEU A 86 -18.97 18.79 23.20
CA LEU A 86 -20.38 18.41 23.00
C LEU A 86 -21.12 18.02 24.29
N LYS A 87 -20.39 17.77 25.39
CA LYS A 87 -20.96 17.45 26.71
C LYS A 87 -21.19 18.68 27.60
N LYS A 88 -20.78 19.87 27.15
CA LYS A 88 -21.04 21.16 27.81
C LYS A 88 -22.31 21.80 27.26
#